data_AF-A0A968KM26-F1
#
_entry.id   AF-A0A968KM26-F1
#
_cell.length_a   1.000
_cell.length_b   1.000
_cell.length_c   1.000
_cell.angle_alpha   90.00
_cell.angle_beta   90.00
_cell.angle_gamma   90.00
#
_symmetry.space_group_name_H-M   'P 1'
#
loop_
_entity.id
_entity.type
_entity.pdbx_description
1 polymer ?
#
loop_
_entity_poly.entity_id
_entity_poly.type
_entity_poly.pdbx_seq_one_letter_code
_entity_poly.pdbx_strand_id
1 'polypeptide(L)'
;TGRDEVQTPIPFLDHMLAQLARHGYFDLEIRAKGDVHIDFHHTVEDMGIALGEAFKKALGDKKGIRRFGEARVPLNEALAQCVLDISGRSYFVFDADL
;
A
#
# COMPACT_ATOMS: atom_id res chain seq x y z
N THR A 1 -6.44 7.06 -12.24
CA THR A 1 -7.93 7.01 -12.23
C THR A 1 -8.50 6.21 -11.07
N GLY A 2 -7.67 5.44 -10.35
CA GLY A 2 -8.15 4.50 -9.34
C GLY A 2 -8.63 3.20 -9.97
N ARG A 3 -8.09 2.82 -11.14
CA ARG A 3 -8.33 1.52 -11.78
C ARG A 3 -7.43 0.49 -11.09
N ASP A 4 -8.01 -0.65 -10.77
CA ASP A 4 -7.28 -1.76 -10.17
C ASP A 4 -7.51 -3.07 -10.93
N GLU A 5 -6.44 -3.84 -11.09
CA GLU A 5 -6.44 -5.24 -11.51
C GLU A 5 -5.53 -6.01 -10.55
N VAL A 6 -6.08 -6.37 -9.38
CA VAL A 6 -5.33 -7.05 -8.32
C VAL A 6 -5.78 -8.51 -8.24
N GLN A 7 -4.81 -9.43 -8.32
CA GLN A 7 -5.02 -10.86 -8.18
C GLN A 7 -3.90 -11.48 -7.35
N THR A 8 -4.19 -11.76 -6.08
CA THR A 8 -3.31 -12.53 -5.19
C THR A 8 -4.04 -13.77 -4.69
N PRO A 9 -3.36 -14.76 -4.08
CA PRO A 9 -4.04 -15.87 -3.42
C PRO A 9 -4.75 -15.47 -2.10
N ILE A 10 -4.74 -14.19 -1.70
CA ILE A 10 -5.26 -13.71 -0.41
C ILE A 10 -6.36 -12.66 -0.67
N PRO A 11 -7.66 -13.04 -0.71
CA PRO A 11 -8.74 -12.14 -1.12
C PRO A 11 -8.87 -10.85 -0.30
N PHE A 12 -8.53 -10.88 0.99
CA PHE A 12 -8.57 -9.68 1.82
C PHE A 12 -7.45 -8.69 1.47
N LEU A 13 -6.28 -9.19 1.06
CA LEU A 13 -5.20 -8.35 0.55
C LEU A 13 -5.61 -7.67 -0.76
N ASP A 14 -6.27 -8.42 -1.66
CA ASP A 14 -6.81 -7.86 -2.90
C ASP A 14 -7.77 -6.70 -2.61
N HIS A 15 -8.66 -6.88 -1.63
CA HIS A 15 -9.57 -5.83 -1.19
C HIS A 15 -8.84 -4.59 -0.68
N MET A 16 -7.82 -4.75 0.17
CA MET A 16 -7.03 -3.64 0.71
C MET A 16 -6.26 -2.88 -0.38
N LEU A 17 -5.67 -3.59 -1.35
CA LEU A 17 -4.93 -2.99 -2.46
C LEU A 17 -5.86 -2.25 -3.44
N ALA A 18 -7.07 -2.76 -3.66
CA ALA A 18 -8.09 -2.06 -4.45
C ALA A 18 -8.52 -0.74 -3.78
N GLN A 19 -8.65 -0.70 -2.44
CA GLN A 19 -8.90 0.55 -1.71
C GLN A 19 -7.74 1.55 -1.85
N LEU A 20 -6.49 1.06 -1.79
CA LEU A 20 -5.31 1.89 -2.02
C LEU A 20 -5.31 2.51 -3.43
N ALA A 21 -5.65 1.74 -4.47
CA ALA A 21 -5.80 2.27 -5.82
C ALA A 21 -6.89 3.35 -5.89
N ARG A 22 -8.09 3.03 -5.41
CA ARG A 22 -9.26 3.91 -5.47
C ARG A 22 -9.03 5.25 -4.77
N HIS A 23 -8.53 5.22 -3.54
CA HIS A 23 -8.40 6.42 -2.70
C HIS A 23 -7.06 7.14 -2.86
N GLY A 24 -6.02 6.43 -3.29
CA GLY A 24 -4.74 7.02 -3.67
C GLY A 24 -4.70 7.56 -5.10
N TYR A 25 -5.76 7.34 -5.88
CA TYR A 25 -5.86 7.67 -7.31
C TYR A 25 -4.81 6.98 -8.21
N PHE A 26 -4.18 5.92 -7.71
CA PHE A 26 -3.23 5.10 -8.45
C PHE A 26 -3.96 4.15 -9.39
N ASP A 27 -3.39 3.92 -10.57
CA ASP A 27 -3.80 2.80 -11.40
C ASP A 27 -2.84 1.64 -11.11
N LEU A 28 -3.36 0.54 -10.56
CA LEU A 28 -2.58 -0.60 -10.07
C LEU A 28 -2.91 -1.88 -10.85
N GLU A 29 -1.90 -2.57 -11.35
CA GLU A 29 -1.99 -3.96 -11.81
C GLU A 29 -1.04 -4.81 -10.97
N ILE A 30 -1.58 -5.81 -10.28
CA ILE A 30 -0.83 -6.67 -9.35
C ILE A 30 -1.25 -8.12 -9.59
N ARG A 31 -0.26 -8.99 -9.80
CA ARG A 31 -0.45 -10.44 -9.88
C ARG A 31 0.57 -11.12 -8.97
N ALA A 32 0.10 -11.86 -7.98
CA ALA A 32 0.97 -12.60 -7.07
C ALA A 32 0.58 -14.07 -7.02
N LYS A 33 1.59 -14.93 -6.85
CA LYS A 33 1.44 -16.34 -6.46
C LYS A 33 2.47 -16.57 -5.36
N GLY A 34 2.08 -17.31 -4.33
CA GLY A 34 2.97 -17.63 -3.23
C GLY A 34 2.52 -18.87 -2.48
N ASP A 35 3.28 -19.23 -1.48
CA ASP A 35 3.19 -20.44 -0.67
C ASP A 35 2.11 -20.37 0.42
N VAL A 36 0.90 -19.93 0.07
CA VAL A 36 -0.25 -19.75 1.01
C VAL A 36 -0.73 -21.03 1.70
N HIS A 37 -0.19 -22.19 1.32
CA HIS A 37 -0.42 -23.46 2.01
C HIS A 37 0.42 -23.61 3.28
N ILE A 38 1.48 -22.80 3.45
CA ILE A 38 2.23 -22.65 4.69
C ILE A 38 1.50 -21.61 5.56
N ASP A 39 1.52 -20.35 5.11
CA ASP A 39 0.72 -19.24 5.63
C ASP A 39 0.73 -18.06 4.64
N PHE A 40 0.18 -16.91 5.03
CA PHE A 40 0.11 -15.73 4.18
C PHE A 40 1.36 -14.83 4.23
N HIS A 41 2.29 -15.08 5.15
CA HIS A 41 3.34 -14.14 5.54
C HIS A 41 4.22 -13.75 4.36
N HIS A 42 4.85 -14.74 3.71
CA HIS A 42 5.78 -14.48 2.60
C HIS A 42 5.07 -13.77 1.45
N THR A 43 3.85 -14.19 1.10
CA THR A 43 3.11 -13.58 -0.01
C THR A 43 2.76 -12.11 0.29
N VAL A 44 2.38 -11.79 1.54
CA VAL A 44 2.09 -10.40 1.95
C VAL A 44 3.37 -9.56 1.98
N GLU A 45 4.46 -10.09 2.54
CA GLU A 45 5.76 -9.41 2.64
C GLU A 45 6.34 -9.10 1.26
N ASP A 46 6.45 -10.10 0.38
CA ASP A 46 6.99 -9.96 -0.97
C ASP A 46 6.16 -8.96 -1.79
N MET A 47 4.84 -8.94 -1.59
CA MET A 47 3.98 -7.93 -2.18
C MET A 47 4.34 -6.54 -1.64
N GLY A 48 4.43 -6.37 -0.33
CA GLY A 48 4.83 -5.09 0.28
C GLY A 48 6.15 -4.55 -0.28
N ILE A 49 7.15 -5.43 -0.44
CA ILE A 49 8.46 -5.09 -1.01
C ILE A 49 8.32 -4.67 -2.48
N ALA A 50 7.69 -5.50 -3.32
CA ALA A 50 7.57 -5.23 -4.75
C ALA A 50 6.75 -3.95 -5.04
N LEU A 51 5.69 -3.70 -4.27
CA LEU A 51 4.90 -2.47 -4.38
C LEU A 51 5.72 -1.25 -3.96
N GLY A 52 6.47 -1.34 -2.85
CA GLY A 52 7.36 -0.28 -2.40
C GLY A 52 8.43 0.08 -3.43
N GLU A 53 9.01 -0.92 -4.10
CA GLU A 53 9.94 -0.68 -5.21
C GLU A 53 9.28 0.00 -6.41
N ALA A 54 8.07 -0.42 -6.79
CA ALA A 54 7.31 0.18 -7.88
C ALA A 54 7.00 1.66 -7.58
N PHE A 55 6.56 1.97 -6.35
CA PHE A 55 6.34 3.35 -5.89
C PHE A 55 7.62 4.18 -5.93
N LYS A 56 8.74 3.63 -5.45
CA LYS A 56 10.04 4.33 -5.47
C LYS A 56 10.47 4.66 -6.89
N LYS A 57 10.27 3.73 -7.84
CA LYS A 57 10.55 3.96 -9.28
C LYS A 57 9.63 5.04 -9.86
N ALA A 58 8.33 4.98 -9.57
CA ALA A 58 7.34 5.95 -10.06
C ALA A 58 7.57 7.38 -9.55
N LEU A 59 8.09 7.54 -8.33
CA LEU A 59 8.39 8.85 -7.74
C LEU A 59 9.56 9.59 -8.41
N GLY A 60 10.40 8.91 -9.19
CA GLY A 60 11.51 9.53 -9.91
C GLY A 60 12.46 10.32 -9.01
N ASP A 61 12.80 11.56 -9.42
CA ASP A 61 13.70 12.44 -8.68
C ASP A 61 13.02 13.25 -7.56
N LYS A 62 11.70 13.10 -7.41
CA LYS A 62 10.86 13.71 -6.37
C LYS A 62 10.86 15.25 -6.40
N LYS A 63 11.27 15.90 -7.48
CA LYS A 63 11.23 17.37 -7.56
C LYS A 63 9.82 17.87 -7.82
N GLY A 64 9.45 18.97 -7.16
CA GLY A 64 8.15 19.63 -7.37
C GLY A 64 6.95 18.95 -6.73
N ILE A 65 7.13 17.84 -5.99
CA ILE A 65 6.05 17.19 -5.25
C ILE A 65 5.79 17.91 -3.91
N ARG A 66 4.59 17.73 -3.35
CA ARG A 66 4.23 18.25 -2.02
C ARG A 66 5.09 17.67 -0.89
N ARG A 67 5.65 16.47 -1.08
CA ARG A 67 6.52 15.70 -0.18
C ARG A 67 5.86 15.19 1.11
N PHE A 68 5.12 16.04 1.81
CA PHE A 68 4.42 15.71 3.04
C PHE A 68 2.93 15.56 2.81
N GLY A 69 2.33 14.53 3.41
CA GLY A 69 0.90 14.27 3.35
C GLY A 69 0.37 13.71 4.67
N GLU A 70 -0.89 14.03 4.97
CA GLU A 70 -1.64 13.47 6.08
C GLU A 70 -3.06 13.16 5.60
N ALA A 71 -3.62 12.05 6.07
CA ALA A 71 -5.03 11.72 5.91
C ALA A 71 -5.58 11.05 7.18
N ARG A 72 -6.85 11.31 7.47
CA ARG A 72 -7.63 10.61 8.49
C ARG A 72 -8.86 10.01 7.82
N VAL A 73 -9.09 8.71 8.01
CA VAL A 73 -10.14 7.96 7.32
C VAL A 73 -10.96 7.19 8.35
N PRO A 74 -12.24 7.51 8.53
CA PRO A 74 -13.14 6.76 9.41
C PRO A 74 -13.72 5.54 8.68
N LEU A 75 -13.96 4.47 9.42
CA LEU A 75 -14.77 3.33 8.99
C LEU A 75 -15.59 2.82 10.18
N ASN A 76 -16.89 3.12 10.19
CA ASN A 76 -17.76 2.92 11.35
C ASN A 76 -17.19 3.61 12.61
N GLU A 77 -16.99 2.88 13.71
CA GLU A 77 -16.40 3.36 14.95
C GLU A 77 -14.88 3.56 14.90
N ALA A 78 -14.20 2.98 13.91
CA ALA A 78 -12.75 3.05 13.77
C ALA A 78 -12.31 4.34 13.07
N LEU A 79 -11.15 4.88 13.49
CA LEU A 79 -10.49 6.00 12.84
C LEU A 79 -9.01 5.68 12.62
N ALA A 80 -8.57 5.67 11.37
CA ALA A 80 -7.16 5.54 11.01
C ALA A 80 -6.56 6.89 10.62
N GLN A 81 -5.30 7.12 10.98
CA GLN A 81 -4.49 8.26 10.54
C GLN A 81 -3.20 7.76 9.87
N CYS A 82 -2.85 8.36 8.74
CA CYS A 82 -1.56 8.14 8.08
C CYS A 82 -0.86 9.48 7.83
N VAL A 83 0.42 9.55 8.19
CA VAL A 83 1.30 10.70 7.93
C VAL A 83 2.51 10.21 7.16
N LEU A 84 2.84 10.88 6.06
CA LEU A 84 3.91 10.48 5.15
C LEU A 84 4.88 11.65 4.88
N ASP A 85 6.19 11.37 4.96
CA ASP A 85 7.26 12.19 4.41
C ASP A 85 8.00 11.38 3.34
N ILE A 86 7.95 11.83 2.08
CA ILE A 86 8.75 11.27 0.98
C ILE A 86 10.20 11.75 1.13
N SER A 87 10.86 11.27 2.17
CA SER A 87 12.15 11.78 2.68
C SER A 87 13.37 11.13 2.03
N GLY A 88 13.21 9.93 1.47
CA GLY A 88 14.32 9.07 1.04
C GLY A 88 14.99 8.27 2.16
N ARG A 89 14.53 8.40 3.41
CA ARG A 89 14.97 7.58 4.56
C ARG A 89 13.87 6.58 4.91
N SER A 90 14.22 5.30 5.03
CA SER A 90 13.29 4.24 5.43
C SER A 90 12.95 4.36 6.92
N TYR A 91 11.67 4.54 7.23
CA TYR A 91 11.17 4.58 8.59
C TYR A 91 9.67 4.25 8.59
N PHE A 92 9.20 3.52 9.61
CA PHE A 92 7.80 3.14 9.76
C PHE A 92 7.45 3.09 11.24
N VAL A 93 6.29 3.63 11.59
CA VAL A 93 5.71 3.55 12.93
C VAL A 93 4.28 3.08 12.76
N PHE A 94 3.92 2.02 13.48
CA PHE A 94 2.57 1.50 13.53
C PHE A 94 2.08 1.62 14.97
N ASP A 95 0.97 2.31 15.15
CA ASP A 95 0.31 2.52 16.44
C ASP A 95 -1.19 2.28 16.23
N ALA A 96 -1.62 1.06 16.49
CA ALA A 96 -3.01 0.63 16.42
C ALA A 96 -3.19 -0.60 17.32
N ASP A 97 -4.40 -0.78 17.81
CA ASP A 97 -4.78 -1.99 18.54
C ASP A 97 -4.81 -3.20 17.58
N LEU A 98 -4.20 -4.32 17.99
CA LEU A 98 -4.18 -5.60 17.26
C LEU A 98 -5.22 -6.57 17.79
#